data_AF-A0A495ZCI0-F1
#
_entry.id   AF-A0A495ZCI0-F1
#
_cell.length_a   1.000
_cell.length_b   1.000
_cell.length_c   1.000
_cell.angle_alpha   90.00
_cell.angle_beta   90.00
_cell.angle_gamma   90.00
#
_symmetry.space_group_name_H-M   'P 1'
#
loop_
_entity.id
_entity.type
_entity.pdbx_description
1 polymer ?
#
loop_
_entity_poly.entity_id
_entity_poly.type
_entity_poly.pdbx_seq_one_letter_code
_entity_poly.pdbx_strand_id
1 'polypeptide(L)'
;MFRDTSQIEAYNRFAIRAAQAQLWNEAIFRWKQVINVDPDDAKAHNNLGVAYEAVGNMDEAIAAYERAAELEPGNKYYRLNYRRCRIHLRRSGRDGEDASQPDEELPPTEQ
;
A
#
# COMPACT_ATOMS: atom_id res chain seq x y z
N MET A 1 -1.04 32.43 -32.96
CA MET A 1 -1.81 31.93 -31.80
C MET A 1 -1.14 30.64 -31.35
N PHE A 2 -0.19 30.71 -30.40
CA PHE A 2 0.41 29.51 -29.82
C PHE A 2 -0.61 28.94 -28.84
N ARG A 3 -1.19 27.77 -29.15
CA ARG A 3 -1.91 27.00 -28.13
C ARG A 3 -0.84 26.53 -27.14
N ASP A 4 -0.97 26.97 -25.90
CA ASP A 4 -0.03 26.62 -24.85
C ASP A 4 -0.19 25.12 -24.52
N THR A 5 0.62 24.29 -25.18
CA THR A 5 0.56 22.83 -25.06
C THR A 5 0.88 22.37 -23.63
N SER A 6 1.58 23.20 -22.86
CA SER A 6 1.88 22.98 -21.44
C SER A 6 0.61 22.83 -20.59
N GLN A 7 -0.43 23.60 -20.91
CA GLN A 7 -1.71 23.56 -20.20
C GLN A 7 -2.48 22.28 -20.54
N ILE A 8 -2.50 21.87 -21.81
CA ILE A 8 -3.16 20.62 -22.25
C ILE A 8 -2.50 19.40 -21.60
N GLU A 9 -1.16 19.35 -21.57
CA GLU A 9 -0.44 18.26 -20.92
C GLU A 9 -0.70 18.21 -19.41
N ALA A 10 -0.77 19.35 -18.73
CA ALA A 10 -1.11 19.41 -17.32
C ALA A 10 -2.53 18.88 -17.04
N TYR A 11 -3.51 19.27 -17.84
CA TYR A 11 -4.88 18.73 -17.73
C TYR A 11 -4.94 17.23 -18.02
N ASN A 12 -4.19 16.74 -19.01
CA ASN A 12 -4.11 15.30 -19.30
C ASN A 12 -3.50 14.51 -18.14
N ARG A 13 -2.40 15.00 -17.55
CA ARG A 13 -1.78 14.38 -16.36
C ARG A 13 -2.73 14.36 -15.17
N PHE A 14 -3.45 15.46 -14.95
CA PHE A 14 -4.46 15.54 -13.90
C PHE A 14 -5.61 14.54 -14.11
N ALA A 15 -6.17 14.48 -15.32
CA ALA A 15 -7.27 13.58 -15.65
C ALA A 15 -6.89 12.09 -15.47
N ILE A 16 -5.69 11.70 -15.90
CA ILE A 16 -5.17 10.33 -15.72
C ILE A 16 -5.05 10.00 -14.23
N ARG A 17 -4.47 10.90 -13.43
CA ARG A 17 -4.31 10.71 -11.99
C ARG A 17 -5.67 10.60 -11.28
N ALA A 18 -6.63 11.43 -11.66
CA ALA A 18 -7.98 11.40 -11.10
C ALA A 18 -8.70 10.08 -11.43
N ALA A 19 -8.62 9.62 -12.68
CA ALA A 19 -9.20 8.34 -13.09
C ALA A 19 -8.57 7.16 -12.34
N GLN A 20 -7.24 7.16 -12.17
CA GLN A 20 -6.53 6.15 -11.39
C GLN A 20 -6.97 6.16 -9.93
N ALA A 21 -7.04 7.33 -9.29
CA ALA A 21 -7.49 7.44 -7.91
C ALA A 21 -8.92 6.91 -7.72
N GLN A 22 -9.82 7.17 -8.67
CA GLN A 22 -11.18 6.62 -8.65
C GLN A 22 -11.18 5.09 -8.70
N LEU A 23 -10.36 4.49 -9.58
CA LEU A 23 -10.25 3.03 -9.68
C LEU A 23 -9.70 2.39 -8.41
N TRP A 24 -8.69 3.01 -7.79
CA TRP A 24 -8.12 2.51 -6.54
C TRP A 24 -9.09 2.65 -5.36
N ASN A 25 -9.86 3.74 -5.29
CA ASN A 25 -10.91 3.90 -4.28
C ASN A 25 -12.02 2.86 -4.42
N GLU A 26 -12.44 2.55 -5.65
CA GLU A 26 -13.38 1.45 -5.90
C GLU A 26 -12.78 0.09 -5.51
N ALA A 27 -11.50 -0.15 -5.82
CA ALA A 27 -10.81 -1.37 -5.41
C ALA A 27 -10.77 -1.51 -3.87
N ILE A 28 -10.45 -0.44 -3.14
CA ILE A 28 -10.50 -0.39 -1.67
C ILE A 28 -11.89 -0.80 -1.18
N PHE A 29 -12.94 -0.20 -1.76
CA PHE A 29 -14.32 -0.53 -1.39
C PHE A 29 -14.62 -2.01 -1.59
N ARG A 30 -14.26 -2.58 -2.75
CA ARG A 30 -14.49 -4.00 -3.07
C ARG A 30 -13.72 -4.94 -2.14
N TRP A 31 -12.45 -4.66 -1.86
CA TRP A 31 -11.66 -5.50 -0.95
C TRP A 31 -12.18 -5.45 0.49
N LYS A 32 -12.67 -4.29 0.95
CA LYS A 32 -13.39 -4.20 2.23
C LYS A 32 -14.65 -5.07 2.25
N GLN A 33 -15.40 -5.16 1.16
CA GLN A 33 -16.55 -6.06 1.09
C GLN A 33 -16.13 -7.53 1.15
N VAL A 34 -15.02 -7.90 0.49
CA VAL A 34 -14.47 -9.26 0.60
C VAL A 34 -14.10 -9.57 2.05
N ILE A 35 -13.38 -8.66 2.71
CA ILE A 35 -12.96 -8.79 4.12
C ILE A 35 -14.17 -8.85 5.08
N ASN A 36 -15.27 -8.15 4.76
CA ASN A 36 -16.49 -8.26 5.56
C ASN A 36 -17.14 -9.65 5.48
N VAL A 37 -16.95 -10.37 4.37
CA VAL A 37 -17.48 -11.73 4.18
C VAL A 37 -16.51 -12.78 4.71
N ASP A 38 -15.22 -12.60 4.44
CA ASP A 38 -14.13 -13.44 4.94
C ASP A 38 -13.03 -12.56 5.57
N PRO A 39 -13.07 -12.35 6.90
CA PRO A 39 -12.09 -11.53 7.60
C PRO A 39 -10.67 -12.09 7.57
N ASP A 40 -10.50 -13.37 7.25
CA ASP A 40 -9.22 -14.08 7.30
C ASP A 40 -8.64 -14.35 5.90
N ASP A 41 -9.22 -13.77 4.84
CA ASP A 41 -8.63 -13.78 3.50
C ASP A 41 -7.37 -12.90 3.45
N ALA A 42 -6.21 -13.54 3.67
CA ALA A 42 -4.91 -12.90 3.65
C ALA A 42 -4.61 -12.18 2.31
N LYS A 43 -5.11 -12.71 1.19
CA LYS A 43 -4.91 -12.12 -0.13
C LYS A 43 -5.73 -10.84 -0.29
N ALA A 44 -6.96 -10.82 0.22
CA ALA A 44 -7.78 -9.61 0.24
C ALA A 44 -7.14 -8.49 1.06
N HIS A 45 -6.59 -8.81 2.24
CA HIS A 45 -5.82 -7.85 3.05
C HIS A 45 -4.59 -7.32 2.31
N ASN A 46 -3.80 -8.19 1.65
CA ASN A 46 -2.66 -7.74 0.86
C ASN A 46 -3.08 -6.82 -0.30
N ASN A 47 -4.15 -7.16 -1.03
CA ASN A 47 -4.64 -6.34 -2.14
C ASN A 47 -5.22 -5.01 -1.67
N LEU A 48 -5.83 -4.98 -0.48
CA LEU A 48 -6.26 -3.75 0.17
C LEU A 48 -5.06 -2.85 0.48
N GLY A 49 -3.95 -3.43 0.97
CA GLY A 49 -2.69 -2.71 1.19
C GLY A 49 -2.13 -2.08 -0.08
N VAL A 50 -2.11 -2.82 -1.19
CA VAL A 50 -1.70 -2.30 -2.52
C VAL A 50 -2.57 -1.13 -2.95
N ALA A 51 -3.89 -1.23 -2.77
CA ALA A 51 -4.80 -0.19 -3.19
C ALA A 51 -4.65 1.09 -2.34
N TYR A 52 -4.40 0.96 -1.04
CA TYR A 52 -4.08 2.10 -0.16
C TYR A 52 -2.74 2.76 -0.50
N GLU A 53 -1.71 1.98 -0.78
CA GLU A 53 -0.40 2.48 -1.25
C GLU A 53 -0.57 3.31 -2.53
N ALA A 54 -1.41 2.85 -3.46
CA ALA A 54 -1.66 3.53 -4.73
C ALA A 54 -2.39 4.88 -4.59
N VAL A 55 -3.20 5.07 -3.55
CA VAL A 55 -3.83 6.37 -3.22
C VAL A 55 -2.99 7.21 -2.24
N GLY A 56 -1.84 6.70 -1.80
CA GLY A 56 -0.91 7.38 -0.91
C GLY A 56 -1.27 7.29 0.57
N ASN A 57 -2.18 6.39 0.95
CA ASN A 57 -2.61 6.20 2.33
C ASN A 57 -1.76 5.13 3.02
N MET A 58 -0.56 5.52 3.45
CA MET A 58 0.48 4.57 3.87
C MET A 58 0.18 3.86 5.19
N ASP A 59 -0.48 4.54 6.14
CA ASP A 59 -0.79 3.96 7.46
C ASP A 59 -1.75 2.77 7.32
N GLU A 60 -2.83 2.93 6.55
CA GLU A 60 -3.79 1.88 6.26
C GLU A 60 -3.22 0.81 5.33
N ALA A 61 -2.27 1.15 4.46
CA ALA A 61 -1.54 0.17 3.67
C ALA A 61 -0.71 -0.77 4.57
N ILE A 62 0.01 -0.20 5.56
CA ILE A 62 0.81 -0.96 6.52
C ILE A 62 -0.09 -1.90 7.33
N ALA A 63 -1.20 -1.40 7.88
CA ALA A 63 -2.13 -2.22 8.67
C ALA A 63 -2.70 -3.39 7.85
N ALA A 64 -3.05 -3.15 6.58
CA ALA A 64 -3.58 -4.19 5.70
C ALA A 64 -2.50 -5.24 5.34
N TYR A 65 -1.27 -4.81 5.05
CA TYR A 65 -0.17 -5.75 4.78
C TYR A 65 0.25 -6.54 6.03
N GLU A 66 0.21 -5.91 7.20
CA GLU A 66 0.47 -6.57 8.49
C GLU A 66 -0.53 -7.69 8.72
N ARG A 67 -1.83 -7.40 8.54
CA ARG A 67 -2.87 -8.42 8.71
C ARG A 67 -2.70 -9.59 7.75
N ALA A 68 -2.34 -9.33 6.49
CA ALA A 68 -2.03 -10.39 5.53
C ALA A 68 -0.84 -11.27 5.98
N ALA A 69 0.21 -10.65 6.52
CA ALA A 69 1.39 -11.36 7.01
C ALA A 69 1.12 -12.14 8.31
N GLU A 70 0.21 -11.69 9.16
CA GLU A 70 -0.27 -12.43 10.35
C GLU A 70 -1.09 -13.67 9.97
N LEU A 71 -1.97 -13.53 8.98
CA LEU A 71 -2.85 -14.61 8.52
C LEU A 71 -2.07 -15.72 7.79
N GLU A 72 -1.06 -15.35 6.99
CA GLU A 72 -0.16 -16.30 6.33
C GLU A 72 1.32 -15.99 6.61
N PRO A 73 1.86 -16.35 7.79
CA PRO A 73 3.23 -16.03 8.18
C PRO A 73 4.32 -16.64 7.28
N GLY A 74 3.99 -17.75 6.59
CA GLY A 74 4.88 -18.41 5.63
C GLY A 74 4.96 -17.73 4.27
N ASN A 75 4.06 -16.78 3.97
CA ASN A 75 4.02 -16.09 2.70
C ASN A 75 5.02 -14.93 2.68
N LYS A 76 6.18 -15.17 2.05
CA LYS A 76 7.27 -14.19 1.96
C LYS A 76 6.86 -12.90 1.25
N TYR A 77 5.87 -12.95 0.34
CA TYR A 77 5.41 -11.77 -0.39
C TYR A 77 4.68 -10.78 0.52
N TYR A 78 3.81 -11.27 1.41
CA TYR A 78 3.07 -10.40 2.34
C TYR A 78 4.01 -9.72 3.33
N ARG A 79 4.94 -10.50 3.90
CA ARG A 79 5.99 -9.96 4.77
C ARG A 79 6.86 -8.91 4.06
N LEU A 80 7.21 -9.15 2.79
CA LEU A 80 7.99 -8.20 2.00
C LEU A 80 7.22 -6.90 1.73
N ASN A 81 5.94 -6.99 1.36
CA ASN A 81 5.10 -5.81 1.11
C ASN A 81 4.94 -4.95 2.36
N TYR A 82 4.68 -5.57 3.52
CA TYR A 82 4.64 -4.90 4.82
C TYR A 82 5.95 -4.16 5.12
N ARG A 83 7.09 -4.86 5.06
CA ARG A 83 8.42 -4.27 5.31
C ARG A 83 8.73 -3.13 4.34
N ARG A 84 8.43 -3.29 3.04
CA ARG A 84 8.62 -2.24 2.02
C ARG A 84 7.81 -0.98 2.36
N CYS A 85 6.55 -1.16 2.71
CA CYS A 85 5.64 -0.05 3.01
C CYS A 85 6.11 0.73 4.25
N ARG A 86 6.52 0.02 5.32
CA ARG A 86 7.11 0.66 6.51
C ARG A 86 8.37 1.46 6.20
N ILE A 87 9.31 0.91 5.42
CA ILE A 87 10.53 1.65 5.02
C ILE A 87 10.17 2.91 4.22
N HIS A 88 9.17 2.84 3.35
CA HIS A 88 8.71 3.99 2.58
C HIS A 88 8.13 5.08 3.50
N LEU A 89 7.31 4.71 4.49
CA LEU A 89 6.77 5.64 5.48
C LEU A 89 7.89 6.28 6.31
N ARG A 90 8.87 5.49 6.80
CA ARG A 90 10.02 6.02 7.56
C ARG A 90 10.81 7.06 6.79
N ARG A 91 11.09 6.77 5.51
CA ARG A 91 11.81 7.70 4.62
C ARG A 91 11.02 8.97 4.31
N SER A 92 9.70 8.93 4.43
CA SER A 92 8.85 10.11 4.25
C SER A 92 8.85 11.06 5.46
N GLY A 93 9.49 10.67 6.58
CA GLY A 93 9.60 11.50 7.78
C GLY A 93 8.29 11.69 8.54
N ARG A 94 7.28 10.87 8.26
CA ARG A 94 5.95 10.90 8.90
C ARG A 94 5.84 9.98 10.12
N ASP A 95 6.95 9.36 10.53
CA ASP A 95 7.04 8.51 11.73
C ASP A 95 6.95 9.34 13.02
N GLY A 96 5.73 9.68 13.41
CA GLY A 96 5.40 9.89 14.81
C GLY A 96 4.86 8.57 15.38
N GLU A 97 5.60 7.98 16.32
CA GLU A 97 5.06 7.04 17.33
C GLU A 97 4.83 5.54 16.97
N ASP A 98 5.76 4.86 16.28
CA ASP A 98 5.88 3.39 16.47
C ASP A 98 7.29 2.84 16.20
N ALA A 99 8.20 3.14 17.13
CA ALA A 99 9.53 2.53 17.20
C ALA A 99 9.55 1.24 18.04
N SER A 100 8.40 0.59 18.30
CA SER A 100 8.32 -0.49 19.29
C SER A 100 8.51 -1.91 18.75
N GLN A 101 8.75 -2.08 17.45
CA GLN A 101 9.21 -3.37 16.92
C GLN A 101 10.56 -3.20 16.23
N PRO A 102 11.67 -3.69 16.83
CA PRO A 102 12.93 -3.77 16.13
C PRO A 102 12.74 -4.67 14.91
N ASP A 103 13.25 -4.22 13.77
CA ASP A 103 13.37 -5.05 12.57
C ASP A 103 14.08 -6.35 12.96
N GLU A 104 13.34 -7.45 12.96
CA GLU A 104 13.90 -8.78 13.12
C GLU A 104 14.80 -9.04 11.91
N GLU A 105 16.09 -8.73 12.10
CA GLU A 105 17.20 -9.04 11.20
C GLU A 105 17.02 -10.47 10.73
N LEU A 106 16.90 -10.64 9.42
CA LEU A 106 17.02 -11.96 8.81
C LEU A 106 18.37 -12.52 9.28
N PRO A 107 18.41 -13.72 9.90
CA PRO A 107 19.68 -14.27 10.34
C PRO A 107 20.62 -14.35 9.13
N PRO A 108 21.91 -13.97 9.28
CA PRO A 108 22.85 -14.00 8.18
C PRO A 108 22.90 -15.44 7.65
N THR A 109 22.76 -15.58 6.34
CA THR A 109 22.96 -16.84 5.65
C THR A 109 24.39 -17.29 5.94
N GLU A 110 24.55 -18.31 6.79
CA GLU A 110 25.85 -18.94 7.02
C GLU A 110 26.37 -19.50 5.68
N GLN A 111 27.62 -19.15 5.34
CA GLN A 111 28.41 -19.83 4.31
C GLN A 111 29.22 -20.95 4.96
#